data_AF-A0A7C6BQI8-F1
#
_entry.id   AF-A0A7C6BQI8-F1
#
_cell.length_a   1.000
_cell.length_b   1.000
_cell.length_c   1.000
_cell.angle_alpha   90.00
_cell.angle_beta   90.00
_cell.angle_gamma   90.00
#
_symmetry.space_group_name_H-M   'P 1'
#
loop_
_entity.id
_entity.type
_entity.pdbx_description
1 polymer ?
#
loop_
_entity_poly.entity_id
_entity_poly.type
_entity_poly.pdbx_seq_one_letter_code
_entity_poly.pdbx_strand_id
1 'polypeptide(L)'
;MKKTVTFILAILMVLALAACGGQSQQAPENTPQVNLEEGIPPEAGEGEEAPWPYAFSQEHIQAIANVLVELEPLYNKAALLALENGWDADELTVKELNTVYALVEAGKYGVADPGDYGETTDEQMAILAEQYQVILDAMPDVIERVSVPYDEGSGGDN
;
A
#
# COMPACT_ATOMS: atom_id res chain seq x y z
N MET A 1 -2.50 1.05 -34.23
CA MET A 1 -3.83 1.40 -33.69
C MET A 1 -4.02 0.73 -32.33
N LYS A 2 -4.03 1.56 -31.28
CA LYS A 2 -4.84 1.46 -30.03
C LYS A 2 -4.95 0.09 -29.33
N LYS A 3 -4.04 -0.25 -28.40
CA LYS A 3 -4.34 -1.18 -27.28
C LYS A 3 -3.58 -0.95 -25.96
N THR A 4 -2.65 0.00 -25.86
CA THR A 4 -1.83 0.19 -24.63
C THR A 4 -2.29 1.32 -23.70
N VAL A 5 -3.35 2.07 -24.04
CA VAL A 5 -3.83 3.21 -23.23
C VAL A 5 -4.83 2.79 -22.13
N THR A 6 -5.22 1.52 -22.04
CA THR A 6 -6.36 1.11 -21.19
C THR A 6 -6.03 0.92 -19.71
N PHE A 7 -4.76 0.73 -19.31
CA PHE A 7 -4.43 0.51 -17.89
C PHE A 7 -4.39 1.81 -17.05
N ILE A 8 -3.97 2.93 -17.64
CA ILE A 8 -3.84 4.22 -16.91
C ILE A 8 -5.20 4.88 -16.66
N LEU A 9 -6.23 4.59 -17.47
CA LEU A 9 -7.57 5.15 -17.28
C LEU A 9 -8.44 4.34 -16.29
N ALA A 10 -8.07 3.10 -15.97
CA ALA A 10 -8.88 2.20 -15.15
C ALA A 10 -8.86 2.59 -13.65
N ILE A 11 -7.77 3.17 -13.15
CA ILE A 11 -7.63 3.58 -11.74
C ILE A 11 -8.64 4.68 -11.37
N LEU A 12 -9.10 5.49 -12.34
CA LEU A 12 -10.10 6.54 -12.11
C LEU A 12 -11.57 6.06 -12.13
N MET A 13 -11.88 4.86 -12.65
CA MET A 13 -13.26 4.38 -12.83
C MET A 13 -13.79 3.43 -11.74
N VAL A 14 -12.95 2.94 -10.82
CA VAL A 14 -13.38 1.94 -9.81
C VAL A 14 -14.26 2.55 -8.70
N LEU A 15 -14.44 3.87 -8.67
CA LEU A 15 -15.29 4.57 -7.69
C LEU A 15 -16.80 4.42 -7.90
N ALA A 16 -17.26 3.67 -8.91
CA ALA A 16 -18.68 3.66 -9.29
C ALA A 16 -19.44 2.34 -9.04
N LEU A 17 -18.82 1.22 -8.65
CA LEU A 17 -19.54 -0.05 -8.50
C LEU A 17 -19.00 -0.94 -7.37
N ALA A 18 -19.54 -0.78 -6.17
CA ALA A 18 -19.63 -1.85 -5.17
C ALA A 18 -20.80 -1.62 -4.20
N ALA A 19 -22.00 -1.46 -4.76
CA ALA A 19 -23.24 -1.79 -4.07
C ALA A 19 -23.65 -3.20 -4.52
N CYS A 20 -24.14 -4.02 -3.57
CA CYS A 20 -24.48 -5.44 -3.71
C CYS A 20 -23.26 -6.36 -3.55
N GLY A 21 -23.19 -7.27 -2.59
CA GLY A 21 -24.23 -7.91 -1.81
C GLY A 21 -23.67 -9.31 -1.53
N GLY A 22 -23.49 -9.62 -0.25
CA GLY A 22 -22.65 -10.75 0.18
C GLY A 22 -23.18 -12.13 -0.17
N GLN A 23 -22.32 -13.13 0.05
CA GLN A 23 -22.75 -14.45 0.51
C GLN A 23 -21.57 -15.23 1.09
N SER A 24 -21.80 -15.71 2.31
CA SER A 24 -20.96 -16.60 3.11
C SER A 24 -20.91 -17.99 2.50
N GLN A 25 -19.80 -18.72 2.63
CA GLN A 25 -19.83 -20.18 2.59
C GLN A 25 -18.68 -20.83 3.36
N GLN A 26 -19.03 -21.94 4.00
CA GLN A 26 -18.38 -22.68 5.08
C GLN A 26 -17.02 -23.31 4.78
N ALA A 27 -16.27 -23.51 5.86
CA ALA A 27 -15.07 -24.32 5.99
C ALA A 27 -15.27 -25.82 5.69
N PRO A 28 -14.17 -26.52 5.36
CA PRO A 28 -13.99 -27.90 5.75
C PRO A 28 -12.79 -28.05 6.69
N GLU A 29 -13.04 -28.73 7.80
CA GLU A 29 -12.05 -29.33 8.68
C GLU A 29 -11.44 -30.55 7.99
N ASN A 30 -10.12 -30.65 7.93
CA ASN A 30 -9.39 -31.91 7.77
C ASN A 30 -7.93 -31.72 8.19
N THR A 31 -7.61 -32.19 9.39
CA THR A 31 -6.23 -32.42 9.85
C THR A 31 -5.84 -33.85 9.49
N PRO A 32 -4.65 -34.08 8.94
CA PRO A 32 -3.82 -35.09 9.57
C PRO A 32 -2.33 -34.74 9.67
N GLN A 33 -1.87 -34.85 10.92
CA GLN A 33 -0.64 -35.50 11.40
C GLN A 33 0.73 -34.94 10.99
N VAL A 34 1.30 -34.29 12.01
CA VAL A 34 2.71 -34.03 12.27
C VAL A 34 3.55 -35.29 12.05
N ASN A 35 4.49 -35.22 11.10
CA ASN A 35 5.69 -36.06 11.10
C ASN A 35 6.88 -35.15 11.38
N LEU A 36 7.36 -35.19 12.63
CA LEU A 36 8.57 -34.49 13.08
C LEU A 36 9.76 -35.43 12.80
N GLU A 37 10.35 -35.33 11.61
CA GLU A 37 11.75 -35.71 11.40
C GLU A 37 12.57 -34.42 11.38
N GLU A 38 13.09 -34.04 12.55
CA GLU A 38 14.15 -33.04 12.68
C GLU A 38 15.44 -33.60 12.05
N GLY A 39 15.54 -33.47 10.73
CA GLY A 39 16.82 -33.49 10.05
C GLY A 39 17.49 -32.13 10.27
N ILE A 40 18.60 -32.11 11.00
CA ILE A 40 19.48 -30.94 11.11
C ILE A 40 19.81 -30.49 9.67
N PRO A 41 19.39 -29.29 9.23
CA PRO A 41 19.81 -28.79 7.93
C PRO A 41 21.33 -28.65 7.96
N PRO A 42 22.05 -29.08 6.90
CA PRO A 42 23.47 -28.78 6.79
C PRO A 42 23.64 -27.26 6.92
N GLU A 43 24.66 -26.83 7.69
CA GLU A 43 25.03 -25.42 7.77
C GLU A 43 25.07 -24.85 6.36
N ALA A 44 24.21 -23.86 6.09
CA ALA A 44 24.23 -23.10 4.87
C ALA A 44 25.61 -22.45 4.81
N GLY A 45 26.52 -23.08 4.05
CA GLY A 45 27.79 -22.49 3.70
C GLY A 45 27.53 -21.10 3.15
N GLU A 46 28.51 -20.22 3.34
CA GLU A 46 28.55 -18.84 2.86
C GLU A 46 28.24 -18.79 1.36
N GLY A 47 26.95 -18.80 1.04
CA GLY A 47 26.45 -18.71 -0.32
C GLY A 47 26.59 -17.28 -0.74
N GLU A 48 27.35 -17.06 -1.81
CA GLU A 48 27.37 -15.77 -2.51
C GLU A 48 25.91 -15.33 -2.70
N GLU A 49 25.56 -14.15 -2.17
CA GLU A 49 24.23 -13.56 -2.38
C GLU A 49 23.97 -13.54 -3.89
N ALA A 50 22.86 -14.16 -4.30
CA ALA A 50 22.49 -14.19 -5.71
C ALA A 50 22.41 -12.75 -6.22
N PRO A 51 22.93 -12.47 -7.43
CA PRO A 51 22.90 -11.13 -7.98
C PRO A 51 21.45 -10.66 -8.11
N TRP A 52 21.22 -9.39 -7.80
CA TRP A 52 19.91 -8.75 -7.89
C TRP A 52 19.28 -9.00 -9.28
N PRO A 53 18.13 -9.69 -9.36
CA PRO A 53 17.63 -10.22 -10.63
C PRO A 53 16.73 -9.25 -11.42
N TYR A 54 16.51 -8.03 -10.91
CA TYR A 54 15.53 -7.10 -11.46
C TYR A 54 16.16 -5.97 -12.30
N ALA A 55 15.35 -5.37 -13.17
CA ALA A 55 15.78 -4.31 -14.10
C ALA A 55 15.91 -2.91 -13.43
N PHE A 56 15.59 -2.81 -12.15
CA PHE A 56 15.70 -1.62 -11.32
C PHE A 56 16.66 -1.87 -10.16
N SER A 57 17.18 -0.82 -9.53
CA SER A 57 18.11 -0.93 -8.41
C SER A 57 17.43 -1.38 -7.10
N GLN A 58 18.18 -2.10 -6.26
CA GLN A 58 17.76 -2.39 -4.87
C GLN A 58 17.61 -1.11 -4.04
N GLU A 59 18.33 -0.03 -4.41
CA GLU A 59 18.24 1.27 -3.75
C GLU A 59 16.83 1.88 -3.83
N HIS A 60 16.11 1.72 -4.96
CA HIS A 60 14.75 2.21 -5.06
C HIS A 60 13.76 1.43 -4.17
N ILE A 61 13.94 0.11 -4.05
CA ILE A 61 13.15 -0.70 -3.12
C ILE A 61 13.41 -0.27 -1.68
N GLN A 62 14.68 -0.03 -1.33
CA GLN A 62 15.04 0.46 -0.01
C GLN A 62 14.47 1.87 0.25
N ALA A 63 14.44 2.74 -0.75
CA ALA A 63 13.82 4.06 -0.63
C ALA A 63 12.33 3.95 -0.32
N ILE A 64 11.58 3.10 -1.05
CA ILE A 64 10.16 2.83 -0.75
C ILE A 64 10.00 2.24 0.65
N ALA A 65 10.85 1.28 1.03
CA ALA A 65 10.80 0.66 2.37
C ALA A 65 10.99 1.69 3.50
N ASN A 66 11.96 2.60 3.35
CA ASN A 66 12.21 3.67 4.32
C ASN A 66 11.01 4.62 4.43
N VAL A 67 10.41 5.00 3.30
CA VAL A 67 9.21 5.83 3.30
C VAL A 67 8.06 5.13 4.01
N LEU A 68 7.83 3.84 3.75
CA LEU A 68 6.74 3.07 4.38
C LEU A 68 6.85 3.02 5.91
N VAL A 69 8.08 2.90 6.44
CA VAL A 69 8.34 2.92 7.89
C VAL A 69 7.86 4.21 8.53
N GLU A 70 7.99 5.35 7.85
CA GLU A 70 7.54 6.66 8.33
C GLU A 70 6.06 6.93 8.01
N LEU A 71 5.61 6.51 6.83
CA LEU A 71 4.27 6.77 6.31
C LEU A 71 3.18 6.03 7.09
N GLU A 72 3.40 4.75 7.44
CA GLU A 72 2.39 3.94 8.13
C GLU A 72 1.98 4.52 9.51
N PRO A 73 2.90 4.91 10.41
CA PRO A 73 2.54 5.58 11.66
C PRO A 73 1.74 6.88 11.45
N LEU A 74 2.08 7.67 10.42
CA LEU A 74 1.37 8.90 10.11
C LEU A 74 -0.04 8.63 9.59
N TYR A 75 -0.19 7.64 8.70
CA TYR A 75 -1.50 7.19 8.24
C TYR A 75 -2.37 6.74 9.41
N ASN A 76 -1.84 5.89 10.29
CA ASN A 76 -2.59 5.38 11.45
C ASN A 76 -3.04 6.53 12.37
N LYS A 77 -2.19 7.54 12.57
CA LYS A 77 -2.54 8.74 13.33
C LYS A 77 -3.65 9.55 12.63
N ALA A 78 -3.52 9.78 11.33
CA ALA A 78 -4.53 10.53 10.57
C ALA A 78 -5.89 9.81 10.58
N ALA A 79 -5.91 8.49 10.37
CA ALA A 79 -7.12 7.68 10.40
C ALA A 79 -7.82 7.71 11.78
N LEU A 80 -7.04 7.63 12.87
CA LEU A 80 -7.59 7.73 14.21
C LEU A 80 -8.20 9.12 14.46
N LEU A 81 -7.47 10.19 14.15
CA LEU A 81 -7.94 11.56 14.32
C LEU A 81 -9.18 11.85 13.47
N ALA A 82 -9.21 11.36 12.23
CA ALA A 82 -10.36 11.50 11.36
C ALA A 82 -11.62 10.86 11.98
N LEU A 83 -11.50 9.66 12.55
CA LEU A 83 -12.59 9.01 13.25
C LEU A 83 -13.01 9.77 14.53
N GLU A 84 -12.05 10.18 15.35
CA GLU A 84 -12.31 10.90 16.60
C GLU A 84 -13.00 12.25 16.38
N ASN A 85 -12.69 12.91 15.27
CA ASN A 85 -13.20 14.24 14.92
C ASN A 85 -14.37 14.22 13.92
N GLY A 86 -14.89 13.05 13.54
CA GLY A 86 -16.07 12.91 12.68
C GLY A 86 -15.84 13.18 11.19
N TRP A 87 -14.59 13.12 10.73
CA TRP A 87 -14.24 13.26 9.31
C TRP A 87 -14.59 12.02 8.48
N ASP A 88 -15.04 10.94 9.11
CA ASP A 88 -15.64 9.79 8.43
C ASP A 88 -16.98 10.14 7.73
N ALA A 89 -17.58 11.28 8.08
CA ALA A 89 -18.71 11.86 7.35
C ALA A 89 -18.31 12.53 6.01
N ASP A 90 -17.03 12.91 5.84
CA ASP A 90 -16.53 13.53 4.62
C ASP A 90 -16.02 12.46 3.64
N GLU A 91 -16.79 12.20 2.58
CA GLU A 91 -16.49 11.15 1.60
C GLU A 91 -15.10 11.33 0.94
N LEU A 92 -14.66 12.58 0.74
CA LEU A 92 -13.37 12.87 0.15
C LEU A 92 -12.23 12.47 1.09
N THR A 93 -12.33 12.80 2.38
CA THR A 93 -11.36 12.40 3.41
C THR A 93 -11.29 10.90 3.57
N VAL A 94 -12.45 10.22 3.59
CA VAL A 94 -12.50 8.75 3.64
C VAL A 94 -11.76 8.15 2.44
N LYS A 95 -12.00 8.69 1.24
CA LYS A 95 -11.34 8.22 0.02
C LYS A 95 -9.83 8.48 0.04
N GLU A 96 -9.41 9.66 0.50
CA GLU A 96 -7.99 10.01 0.62
C GLU A 96 -7.27 9.04 1.55
N LEU A 97 -7.78 8.84 2.77
CA LEU A 97 -7.18 7.93 3.74
C LEU A 97 -7.18 6.48 3.27
N ASN A 98 -8.26 6.02 2.62
CA ASN A 98 -8.29 4.67 2.04
C ASN A 98 -7.29 4.50 0.89
N THR A 99 -7.01 5.57 0.14
CA THR A 99 -5.99 5.55 -0.92
C THR A 99 -4.60 5.43 -0.32
N VAL A 100 -4.30 6.21 0.73
CA VAL A 100 -3.01 6.10 1.45
C VAL A 100 -2.86 4.70 2.06
N TYR A 101 -3.91 4.15 2.68
CA TYR A 101 -3.91 2.78 3.20
C TYR A 101 -3.56 1.74 2.12
N ALA A 102 -4.24 1.80 0.98
CA ALA A 102 -4.00 0.87 -0.12
C ALA A 102 -2.55 0.97 -0.65
N LEU A 103 -1.99 2.18 -0.69
CA LEU A 103 -0.60 2.40 -1.11
C LEU A 103 0.40 1.89 -0.08
N VAL A 104 0.15 2.08 1.22
CA VAL A 104 0.98 1.49 2.28
C VAL A 104 1.02 -0.03 2.14
N GLU A 105 -0.13 -0.68 1.97
CA GLU A 105 -0.19 -2.13 1.82
C GLU A 105 0.48 -2.60 0.52
N ALA A 106 0.17 -1.98 -0.63
CA ALA A 106 0.81 -2.30 -1.90
C ALA A 106 2.33 -2.13 -1.85
N GLY A 107 2.81 -1.08 -1.19
CA GLY A 107 4.24 -0.83 -1.00
C GLY A 107 4.89 -1.91 -0.15
N LYS A 108 4.27 -2.34 0.95
CA LYS A 108 4.80 -3.44 1.78
C LYS A 108 4.90 -4.74 1.00
N TYR A 109 3.88 -5.09 0.21
CA TYR A 109 3.91 -6.27 -0.66
C TYR A 109 5.06 -6.18 -1.67
N GLY A 110 5.17 -5.08 -2.41
CA GLY A 110 6.22 -4.91 -3.41
C GLY A 110 7.63 -4.83 -2.84
N VAL A 111 7.81 -4.28 -1.63
CA VAL A 111 9.11 -4.30 -0.94
C VAL A 111 9.49 -5.72 -0.50
N ALA A 112 8.51 -6.50 -0.01
CA ALA A 112 8.73 -7.87 0.42
C ALA A 112 9.01 -8.83 -0.75
N ASP A 113 8.35 -8.62 -1.89
CA ASP A 113 8.58 -9.35 -3.13
C ASP A 113 8.71 -8.37 -4.33
N PRO A 114 9.93 -7.89 -4.63
CA PRO A 114 10.14 -6.97 -5.74
C PRO A 114 9.80 -7.56 -7.11
N GLY A 115 9.61 -8.88 -7.22
CA GLY A 115 9.11 -9.51 -8.44
C GLY A 115 7.71 -9.08 -8.83
N ASP A 116 6.89 -8.63 -7.86
CA ASP A 116 5.54 -8.14 -8.10
C ASP A 116 5.50 -6.83 -8.91
N TYR A 117 6.62 -6.11 -9.02
CA TYR A 117 6.75 -4.98 -9.92
C TYR A 117 6.91 -5.39 -11.39
N GLY A 118 7.06 -6.68 -11.68
CA GLY A 118 7.08 -7.22 -13.04
C GLY A 118 8.16 -6.59 -13.93
N GLU A 119 7.77 -6.11 -15.12
CA GLU A 119 8.67 -5.53 -16.12
C GLU A 119 8.99 -4.03 -15.87
N THR A 120 8.83 -3.55 -14.63
CA THR A 120 9.13 -2.16 -14.27
C THR A 120 10.60 -1.83 -14.53
N THR A 121 10.86 -0.70 -15.20
CA THR A 121 12.23 -0.22 -15.46
C THR A 121 12.79 0.52 -14.25
N ASP A 122 14.11 0.69 -14.21
CA ASP A 122 14.77 1.51 -13.18
C ASP A 122 14.18 2.93 -13.06
N GLU A 123 13.97 3.62 -14.19
CA GLU A 123 13.34 4.95 -14.22
C GLU A 123 11.91 4.94 -13.66
N GLN A 124 11.12 3.92 -13.98
CA GLN A 124 9.76 3.80 -13.45
C GLN A 124 9.77 3.51 -11.95
N MET A 125 10.74 2.73 -11.46
CA MET A 125 10.89 2.45 -10.04
C MET A 125 11.36 3.70 -9.28
N ALA A 126 12.23 4.51 -9.87
CA ALA A 126 12.60 5.81 -9.32
C ALA A 126 11.39 6.73 -9.17
N ILE A 127 10.55 6.84 -10.21
CA ILE A 127 9.29 7.61 -10.16
C ILE A 127 8.36 7.08 -9.07
N LEU A 128 8.25 5.76 -8.93
CA LEU A 128 7.43 5.16 -7.88
C LEU A 128 7.95 5.54 -6.48
N ALA A 129 9.26 5.45 -6.26
CA ALA A 129 9.88 5.87 -5.00
C ALA A 129 9.63 7.36 -4.70
N GLU A 130 9.73 8.23 -5.71
CA GLU A 130 9.37 9.65 -5.58
C GLU A 130 7.90 9.85 -5.21
N GLN A 131 6.97 9.07 -5.79
CA GLN A 131 5.55 9.14 -5.45
C GLN A 131 5.28 8.76 -4.00
N TYR A 132 5.93 7.72 -3.48
CA TYR A 132 5.85 7.39 -2.05
C TYR A 132 6.33 8.55 -1.18
N GLN A 133 7.44 9.20 -1.55
CA GLN A 133 7.94 10.37 -0.81
C GLN A 133 6.94 11.54 -0.84
N VAL A 134 6.30 11.83 -1.98
CA VAL A 134 5.28 12.88 -2.08
C VAL A 134 4.11 12.62 -1.14
N ILE A 135 3.68 11.36 -1.00
CA ILE A 135 2.60 10.99 -0.09
C ILE A 135 3.04 11.21 1.37
N LEU A 136 4.26 10.78 1.71
CA LEU A 136 4.83 11.00 3.05
C LEU A 136 4.88 12.49 3.39
N ASP A 137 5.34 13.33 2.46
CA ASP A 137 5.45 14.77 2.65
C ASP A 137 4.08 15.46 2.81
N ALA A 138 3.01 14.88 2.25
CA ALA A 138 1.65 15.41 2.37
C ALA A 138 0.94 15.00 3.68
N MET A 139 1.37 13.92 4.34
CA MET A 139 0.71 13.42 5.55
C MET A 139 0.59 14.42 6.71
N PRO A 140 1.57 15.31 6.98
CA PRO A 140 1.42 16.34 8.01
C PRO A 140 0.20 17.24 7.80
N ASP A 141 -0.06 17.65 6.55
CA ASP A 141 -1.20 18.52 6.21
C ASP A 141 -2.53 17.78 6.38
N VAL A 142 -2.58 16.49 5.99
CA VAL A 142 -3.74 15.63 6.23
C VAL A 142 -4.00 15.53 7.74
N ILE A 143 -2.97 15.27 8.54
CA ILE A 143 -3.06 15.19 10.00
C ILE A 143 -3.56 16.50 10.59
N GLU A 144 -3.00 17.64 10.19
CA GLU A 144 -3.43 18.96 10.67
C GLU A 144 -4.93 19.17 10.40
N ARG A 145 -5.37 18.88 9.18
CA ARG A 145 -6.77 19.01 8.77
C ARG A 145 -7.71 18.13 9.61
N VAL A 146 -7.39 16.85 9.78
CA VAL A 146 -8.26 15.92 10.52
C VAL A 146 -8.11 16.00 12.04
N SER A 147 -7.19 16.83 12.55
CA SER A 147 -6.99 17.04 14.00
C SER A 147 -8.05 17.92 14.64
N VAL A 148 -8.85 18.65 13.85
CA VAL A 148 -9.95 19.50 14.34
C VAL A 148 -11.31 18.85 14.07
N PRO A 149 -12.36 19.12 14.86
CA PRO A 149 -13.70 18.59 14.61
C PRO A 149 -14.20 18.93 13.20
N TYR A 150 -14.83 17.96 12.53
CA TYR A 150 -15.45 18.18 11.23
C TYR A 150 -16.62 19.16 11.35
N ASP A 151 -16.67 20.10 10.40
CA ASP A 151 -17.79 21.03 10.22
C ASP A 151 -18.23 20.93 8.76
N GLU A 152 -19.50 20.60 8.51
CA GLU A 152 -20.10 20.51 7.17
C GLU A 152 -19.95 21.83 6.38
N GLY A 153 -19.68 22.96 7.07
CA GLY A 153 -19.40 24.27 6.46
C GLY A 153 -17.93 24.53 6.08
N SER A 154 -17.00 23.64 6.40
CA SER A 154 -15.56 23.80 6.11
C SER A 154 -15.11 23.23 4.76
N GLY A 155 -15.99 22.49 4.07
CA GLY A 155 -15.70 21.79 2.81
C GLY A 155 -15.88 22.61 1.53
N GLY A 156 -16.07 23.92 1.61
CA GLY A 156 -16.32 24.75 0.43
C GLY A 156 -15.84 26.18 0.60
N ASP A 157 -14.58 26.42 0.21
CA ASP A 157 -14.12 27.65 -0.45
C ASP A 157 -12.59 27.54 -0.68
N ASN A 158 -12.20 26.94 -1.80
CA ASN A 158 -10.95 27.26 -2.51
C ASN A 158 -11.01 26.78 -3.97
#